data_AF-A0A1C5U7S8-F1
#
_entry.id   AF-A0A1C5U7S8-F1
#
_cell.length_a   1.000
_cell.length_b   1.000
_cell.length_c   1.000
_cell.angle_alpha   90.00
_cell.angle_beta   90.00
_cell.angle_gamma   90.00
#
_symmetry.space_group_name_H-M   'P 1'
#
loop_
_entity.id
_entity.type
_entity.pdbx_description
1 polymer ?
#
loop_
_entity_poly.entity_id
_entity_poly.type
_entity_poly.pdbx_seq_one_letter_code
_entity_poly.pdbx_strand_id
1 'polypeptide(L)'
;MEYFYSDIQFYIKLRKKVFACFGPYILRRGGTTAALDGLNKYFGIAQMPVAGSTYWNMVHGLYGEEAPQDEEGMQTMMNLARNMVWM
;
A
#
# COMPACT_ATOMS: atom_id res chain seq x y z
N MET A 1 -5.10 20.77 22.36
CA MET A 1 -4.11 19.80 22.87
C MET A 1 -4.57 18.35 22.71
N GLU A 2 -5.87 18.05 22.76
CA GLU A 2 -6.37 16.66 22.63
C GLU A 2 -6.10 16.02 21.26
N TYR A 3 -6.23 16.78 20.16
CA TYR A 3 -5.93 16.29 18.80
C TYR A 3 -4.50 15.76 18.63
N PHE A 4 -3.52 16.42 19.26
CA PHE A 4 -2.12 16.00 19.21
C PHE A 4 -1.91 14.66 19.93
N TYR A 5 -2.64 14.43 21.02
CA TYR A 5 -2.55 13.20 21.79
C TYR A 5 -3.26 12.03 21.08
N SER A 6 -4.41 12.27 20.44
CA SER A 6 -5.10 11.25 19.65
C SER A 6 -4.27 10.79 18.45
N ASP A 7 -3.60 11.72 17.76
CA ASP A 7 -2.71 11.39 16.65
C ASP A 7 -1.52 10.56 17.12
N ILE A 8 -0.87 10.94 18.22
CA ILE A 8 0.23 10.17 18.81
C ILE A 8 -0.21 8.75 19.20
N GLN A 9 -1.38 8.60 19.83
CA GLN A 9 -1.89 7.27 20.20
C GLN A 9 -2.22 6.42 18.97
N PHE A 10 -2.73 7.03 17.90
CA PHE A 10 -2.95 6.37 16.61
C PHE A 10 -1.62 5.87 15.99
N TYR A 11 -0.60 6.73 15.93
CA TYR A 11 0.74 6.36 15.43
C TYR A 11 1.39 5.26 16.28
N ILE A 12 1.28 5.31 17.60
CA ILE A 12 1.79 4.26 18.51
C ILE A 12 1.08 2.93 18.27
N LYS A 13 -0.24 2.93 18.00
CA LYS A 13 -1.05 1.74 17.72
C LYS A 13 -0.76 1.12 16.35
N LEU A 14 -0.21 1.89 15.42
CA LEU A 14 0.21 1.43 14.09
C LEU A 14 1.65 0.92 14.06
N ARG A 15 2.47 1.30 15.04
CA ARG A 15 3.88 0.89 15.17
C ARG A 15 3.99 -0.65 15.13
N LYS A 16 4.91 -1.16 14.30
CA LYS A 16 5.17 -2.61 14.04
C LYS A 16 4.12 -3.38 13.24
N LYS A 17 3.06 -2.74 12.72
CA LYS A 17 2.17 -3.40 11.76
C LYS A 17 2.79 -3.31 10.37
N VAL A 18 2.95 -4.45 9.70
CA VAL A 18 3.35 -4.50 8.29
C VAL A 18 2.21 -3.90 7.48
N PHE A 19 2.51 -2.83 6.74
CA PHE A 19 1.55 -2.21 5.85
C PHE A 19 2.00 -2.38 4.41
N ALA A 20 1.04 -2.80 3.59
CA ALA A 20 1.13 -2.73 2.16
C ALA A 20 0.01 -1.80 1.71
N CYS A 21 0.39 -0.77 0.95
CA CYS A 21 -0.58 0.11 0.33
C CYS A 21 -1.26 -0.65 -0.81
N PHE A 22 -2.40 -1.27 -0.50
CA PHE A 22 -3.30 -1.85 -1.47
C PHE A 22 -4.32 -0.79 -1.87
N GLY A 23 -4.21 -0.28 -3.08
CA GLY A 23 -5.29 0.44 -3.74
C GLY A 23 -5.61 -0.25 -5.06
N PRO A 24 -6.88 -0.62 -5.34
CA PRO A 24 -7.31 -0.72 -6.73
C PRO A 24 -7.17 0.70 -7.27
N TYR A 25 -6.07 0.94 -7.97
CA TYR A 25 -5.83 2.23 -8.56
C TYR A 25 -6.54 2.21 -9.89
N ILE A 26 -7.84 2.46 -9.80
CA ILE A 26 -8.79 2.33 -10.90
C ILE A 26 -8.53 3.42 -11.95
N LEU A 27 -7.48 3.26 -12.74
CA LEU A 27 -7.11 4.11 -13.84
C LEU A 27 -6.46 3.27 -14.93
N ARG A 28 -6.71 3.63 -16.20
CA ARG A 28 -6.18 2.94 -17.38
C ARG A 28 -4.64 2.98 -17.50
N ARG A 29 -3.94 3.73 -16.64
CA ARG A 29 -2.47 3.96 -16.64
C ARG A 29 -1.97 4.30 -15.23
N GLY A 30 -0.65 4.25 -15.01
CA GLY A 30 0.05 4.48 -13.73
C GLY A 30 0.01 5.90 -13.12
N GLY A 31 -1.04 6.69 -13.37
CA GLY A 31 -1.20 8.05 -12.81
C GLY A 31 -1.38 8.09 -11.28
N THR A 32 -1.56 6.93 -10.65
CA THR A 32 -1.70 6.79 -9.19
C THR A 32 -0.39 6.53 -8.46
N THR A 33 0.72 6.34 -9.18
CA THR A 33 2.06 6.16 -8.60
C THR A 33 2.44 7.30 -7.66
N ALA A 34 2.08 8.55 -8.00
CA ALA A 34 2.32 9.72 -7.15
C ALA A 34 1.52 9.66 -5.82
N ALA A 35 0.30 9.12 -5.85
CA ALA A 35 -0.51 8.93 -4.65
C ALA A 35 0.07 7.81 -3.77
N LEU A 36 0.53 6.72 -4.38
CA LEU A 36 1.21 5.62 -3.69
C LEU A 36 2.50 6.09 -2.99
N ASP A 37 3.32 6.91 -3.67
CA ASP A 37 4.52 7.52 -3.06
C ASP A 37 4.16 8.47 -1.91
N GLY A 38 3.10 9.27 -2.07
CA GLY A 38 2.58 10.11 -1.00
C GLY A 38 2.17 9.32 0.25
N LEU A 39 1.48 8.19 0.07
CA LEU A 39 1.04 7.32 1.16
C LEU A 39 2.22 6.67 1.90
N ASN A 40 3.23 6.21 1.15
CA ASN A 40 4.42 5.59 1.73
C ASN A 40 5.18 6.50 2.71
N LYS A 41 5.14 7.83 2.49
CA LYS A 41 5.75 8.81 3.41
C LYS A 41 5.11 8.75 4.80
N TYR A 42 3.79 8.62 4.88
CA TYR A 42 3.08 8.54 6.17
C TYR A 42 3.43 7.26 6.94
N PHE A 43 3.61 6.12 6.25
CA PHE A 43 4.04 4.88 6.89
C PHE A 43 5.49 4.97 7.40
N GLY A 44 6.37 5.63 6.65
CA GLY A 44 7.73 5.95 7.11
C GLY A 44 7.73 6.82 8.36
N ILE A 45 6.92 7.89 8.40
CA ILE A 45 6.76 8.76 9.58
C ILE A 45 6.23 7.97 10.79
N ALA A 46 5.34 7.00 10.55
CA ALA A 46 4.77 6.12 11.57
C ALA A 46 5.72 5.02 12.09
N GLN A 47 6.96 4.94 11.58
CA GLN A 47 7.88 3.83 11.86
C GLN A 47 7.28 2.45 11.51
N MET A 48 6.48 2.39 10.45
CA MET A 48 5.88 1.15 9.98
C MET A 48 6.79 0.50 8.91
N PRO A 49 7.07 -0.81 9.01
CA PRO A 49 7.75 -1.52 7.94
C PRO A 49 6.80 -1.64 6.73
N VAL A 50 7.28 -1.19 5.56
CA VAL A 50 6.53 -1.23 4.29
C VAL A 50 7.06 -2.38 3.44
N ALA A 51 6.18 -3.31 3.07
CA ALA A 51 6.55 -4.42 2.19
C ALA A 51 6.53 -3.98 0.72
N GLY A 52 7.61 -4.28 -0.01
CA GLY A 52 7.69 -4.09 -1.46
C GLY A 52 7.28 -5.34 -2.25
N SER A 53 7.23 -5.21 -3.57
CA SER A 53 7.02 -6.32 -4.50
C SER A 53 7.93 -6.20 -5.72
N THR A 54 7.74 -7.07 -6.72
CA THR A 54 8.46 -7.08 -8.01
C THR A 54 8.21 -5.83 -8.86
N TYR A 55 7.12 -5.11 -8.61
CA TYR A 55 6.82 -3.81 -9.20
C TYR A 55 6.13 -2.91 -8.17
N TRP A 56 5.68 -1.73 -8.58
CA TRP A 56 4.84 -0.88 -7.75
C TRP A 56 3.64 -1.69 -7.24
N ASN A 57 3.32 -1.58 -5.96
CA ASN A 57 2.23 -2.31 -5.31
C ASN A 57 0.86 -1.82 -5.81
N MET A 58 0.55 -2.08 -7.07
CA MET A 58 -0.63 -1.60 -7.78
C MET A 58 -1.11 -2.61 -8.82
N VAL A 59 -2.41 -2.54 -9.11
CA VAL A 59 -3.09 -3.31 -10.16
C VAL A 59 -3.90 -2.33 -10.99
N HIS A 60 -3.98 -2.55 -12.29
CA HIS A 60 -4.73 -1.74 -13.24
C HIS A 60 -6.10 -2.35 -13.55
N GLY A 61 -7.10 -1.49 -13.73
CA GLY A 61 -8.45 -1.89 -14.12
C GLY A 61 -9.41 -0.72 -13.93
N LEU A 62 -10.37 -0.51 -14.82
CA LEU A 62 -11.42 0.50 -14.69
C LEU A 62 -12.56 0.05 -13.75
N TYR A 63 -12.70 -1.27 -13.57
CA TYR A 63 -13.63 -1.86 -12.63
C TYR A 63 -12.93 -2.92 -11.77
N GLY A 64 -13.46 -3.21 -10.58
CA GLY A 64 -12.88 -4.24 -9.70
C GLY A 64 -12.81 -5.63 -10.36
N GLU A 65 -13.69 -5.90 -11.32
CA GLU A 65 -13.74 -7.13 -12.12
C GLU A 65 -12.64 -7.20 -13.19
N GLU A 66 -11.99 -6.07 -13.51
CA GLU A 66 -10.88 -6.00 -14.45
C GLU A 66 -9.52 -6.19 -13.76
N ALA A 67 -9.45 -6.03 -12.43
CA ALA A 67 -8.20 -6.24 -11.68
C ALA A 67 -7.61 -7.65 -11.84
N PRO A 68 -8.41 -8.75 -11.88
CA PRO A 68 -7.88 -10.08 -12.17
C PRO A 68 -7.35 -10.26 -13.61
N GLN A 69 -7.69 -9.35 -14.53
CA GLN A 69 -7.24 -9.38 -15.92
C GLN A 69 -5.84 -8.78 -16.08
N ASP A 70 -5.36 -8.01 -15.10
CA ASP A 70 -3.99 -7.53 -15.03
C ASP A 70 -3.08 -8.61 -14.43
N GLU A 71 -2.62 -9.54 -15.26
CA GLU A 71 -1.78 -10.68 -14.86
C GLU A 71 -0.48 -10.23 -14.18
N GLU A 72 0.14 -9.14 -14.64
CA GLU A 72 1.37 -8.57 -14.08
C GLU A 72 1.10 -7.95 -12.70
N GLY A 73 0.02 -7.18 -12.57
CA GLY A 73 -0.46 -6.64 -11.30
C GLY A 73 -0.79 -7.74 -10.30
N MET A 74 -1.46 -8.80 -10.73
CA MET A 74 -1.81 -9.94 -9.88
C MET A 74 -0.57 -10.72 -9.41
N GLN A 75 0.42 -10.94 -10.29
CA GLN A 75 1.71 -11.52 -9.90
C GLN A 75 2.42 -10.65 -8.86
N THR A 76 2.38 -9.33 -9.04
CA THR A 76 2.94 -8.35 -8.11
C THR A 76 2.20 -8.41 -6.76
N MET A 77 0.88 -8.57 -6.73
CA MET A 77 0.12 -8.76 -5.49
C MET A 77 0.48 -10.07 -4.78
N MET A 78 0.71 -11.16 -5.52
CA MET A 78 1.16 -12.43 -4.93
C MET A 78 2.55 -12.31 -4.30
N ASN A 79 3.48 -11.63 -4.96
CA ASN A 79 4.82 -11.39 -4.42
C ASN A 79 4.78 -10.48 -3.20
N LEU A 80 3.92 -9.45 -3.22
CA LEU A 80 3.69 -8.58 -2.07
C LEU A 80 3.18 -9.38 -0.87
N ALA A 81 2.18 -10.25 -1.07
CA ALA A 81 1.65 -11.10 -0.02
C ALA A 81 2.72 -12.03 0.57
N ARG A 82 3.58 -12.63 -0.27
CA ARG A 82 4.71 -13.45 0.20
C ARG A 82 5.69 -12.63 1.03
N ASN A 83 6.03 -11.43 0.57
CA ASN A 83 6.93 -10.53 1.28
C ASN A 83 6.34 -10.06 2.62
N MET A 84 5.03 -9.79 2.67
CA MET A 84 4.31 -9.44 3.91
C MET A 84 4.27 -10.57 4.92
N VAL A 85 4.12 -11.82 4.47
CA VAL A 85 4.10 -13.01 5.36
C VAL A 85 5.49 -13.31 5.89
N TRP A 86 6.54 -12.98 5.14
CA TRP A 86 7.92 -13.17 5.56
C TRP A 86 8.40 -12.13 6.58
N MET A 87 7.90 -10.89 6.48
CA MET A 87 8.25 -9.75 7.35
C MET A 87 7.54 -9.79 8.71
#